data_AF-A0A7Y0CSG9-F1
#
_entry.id   AF-A0A7Y0CSG9-F1
#
_cell.length_a   1.000
_cell.length_b   1.000
_cell.length_c   1.000
_cell.angle_alpha   90.00
_cell.angle_beta   90.00
_cell.angle_gamma   90.00
#
_symmetry.space_group_name_H-M   'P 1'
#
loop_
_entity.id
_entity.type
_entity.pdbx_description
1 polymer ?
#
loop_
_entity_poly.entity_id
_entity_poly.type
_entity_poly.pdbx_seq_one_letter_code
_entity_poly.pdbx_strand_id
1 'polypeptide(L)'
;MADTQSTEDILTILNRLVGESVVELQVLGVNSLKSVAPSPADLAGLTITAVSVAERILAVGIEAFSATVDLQRTGRLYWLERAEPARVERQSLPTLRLILQSGAGLDFSEPAKTKRISVTIRAI
;
A
#
# COMPACT_ATOMS: atom_id res chain seq x y z
N MET A 1 -25.26 4.01 2.84
CA MET A 1 -24.20 3.11 2.31
C MET A 1 -22.90 3.86 2.43
N ALA A 2 -21.84 3.26 3.00
CA ALA A 2 -20.55 3.94 3.08
C ALA A 2 -20.02 4.13 1.65
N ASP A 3 -19.73 5.38 1.28
CA ASP A 3 -19.25 5.71 -0.04
C ASP A 3 -17.87 5.09 -0.28
N THR A 4 -17.73 4.38 -1.40
CA THR A 4 -16.52 3.66 -1.77
C THR A 4 -15.63 4.60 -2.56
N GLN A 5 -14.33 4.69 -2.21
CA GLN A 5 -13.40 5.55 -2.93
C GLN A 5 -13.38 5.18 -4.42
N SER A 6 -13.55 6.18 -5.29
CA SER A 6 -13.60 5.97 -6.75
C SER A 6 -12.23 5.54 -7.30
N THR A 7 -12.22 4.90 -8.47
CA THR A 7 -10.98 4.53 -9.16
C THR A 7 -10.13 5.75 -9.49
N GLU A 8 -10.75 6.88 -9.83
CA GLU A 8 -10.06 8.15 -10.15
C GLU A 8 -9.39 8.76 -8.91
N ASP A 9 -10.09 8.78 -7.76
CA ASP A 9 -9.50 9.24 -6.50
C ASP A 9 -8.31 8.37 -6.08
N ILE A 10 -8.46 7.05 -6.23
CA ILE A 10 -7.38 6.09 -5.97
C ILE A 10 -6.17 6.38 -6.86
N LEU A 11 -6.38 6.52 -8.18
CA LEU A 11 -5.30 6.79 -9.13
C LEU A 11 -4.61 8.12 -8.83
N THR A 12 -5.39 9.15 -8.47
CA THR A 12 -4.87 10.48 -8.11
C THR A 12 -3.92 10.41 -6.91
N ILE A 13 -4.24 9.59 -5.90
CA ILE A 13 -3.36 9.36 -4.75
C ILE A 13 -2.13 8.55 -5.16
N LEU A 14 -2.32 7.46 -5.92
CA LEU A 14 -1.22 6.60 -6.35
C LEU A 14 -0.19 7.33 -7.21
N ASN A 15 -0.62 8.26 -8.07
CA ASN A 15 0.29 9.01 -8.94
C ASN A 15 1.34 9.81 -8.16
N ARG A 16 1.07 10.15 -6.89
CA ARG A 16 2.04 10.81 -6.00
C ARG A 16 3.22 9.91 -5.61
N LEU A 17 3.09 8.59 -5.78
CA LEU A 17 4.14 7.63 -5.47
C LEU A 17 5.23 7.59 -6.53
N VAL A 18 4.93 7.93 -7.78
CA VAL A 18 5.88 7.77 -8.88
C VAL A 18 7.08 8.69 -8.68
N GLY A 19 8.29 8.13 -8.71
CA GLY A 19 9.55 8.83 -8.45
C GLY A 19 9.97 8.86 -6.98
N GLU A 20 9.13 8.41 -6.05
CA GLU A 20 9.50 8.25 -4.64
C GLU A 20 10.27 6.95 -4.41
N SER A 21 11.18 6.97 -3.45
CA SER A 21 11.90 5.77 -3.00
C SER A 21 11.23 5.18 -1.76
N VAL A 22 11.10 3.86 -1.73
CA VAL A 22 10.51 3.13 -0.61
C VAL A 22 11.50 3.11 0.55
N VAL A 23 11.07 3.56 1.73
CA VAL A 23 11.81 3.35 2.98
C VAL A 23 11.41 2.03 3.61
N GLU A 24 10.09 1.80 3.72
CA GLU A 24 9.56 0.61 4.37
C GLU A 24 8.15 0.29 3.86
N LEU A 25 7.87 -0.98 3.58
CA LEU A 25 6.51 -1.49 3.42
C LEU A 25 6.13 -2.35 4.62
N GLN A 26 5.27 -1.82 5.48
CA GLN A 26 4.77 -2.51 6.65
C GLN A 26 3.51 -3.31 6.30
N VAL A 27 3.57 -4.63 6.49
CA VAL A 27 2.40 -5.50 6.40
C VAL A 27 1.85 -5.73 7.80
N LEU A 28 0.76 -5.05 8.13
CA LEU A 28 0.19 -5.02 9.48
C LEU A 28 -1.06 -5.90 9.61
N GLY A 29 -1.69 -6.26 8.48
CA GLY A 29 -2.71 -7.30 8.44
C GLY A 29 -2.09 -8.69 8.41
N VAL A 30 -2.37 -9.52 9.42
CA VAL A 30 -1.82 -10.88 9.57
C VAL A 30 -2.01 -11.75 8.32
N ASN A 31 -3.12 -11.57 7.60
CA ASN A 31 -3.45 -12.36 6.41
C ASN A 31 -3.21 -11.61 5.09
N SER A 32 -2.50 -10.49 5.11
CA SER A 32 -2.44 -9.59 3.97
C SER A 32 -1.35 -9.93 2.96
N LEU A 33 -0.15 -10.34 3.41
CA LEU A 33 0.92 -10.73 2.50
C LEU A 33 0.66 -12.13 1.92
N LYS A 34 0.65 -12.24 0.58
CA LYS A 34 0.37 -13.49 -0.16
C LYS A 34 1.59 -14.08 -0.86
N SER A 35 2.74 -13.42 -0.77
CA SER A 35 4.02 -13.88 -1.29
C SER A 35 5.02 -14.07 -0.15
N VAL A 36 5.90 -15.06 -0.28
CA VAL A 36 6.98 -15.30 0.69
C VAL A 36 8.33 -14.77 0.19
N ALA A 37 8.50 -14.69 -1.13
CA ALA A 37 9.64 -14.09 -1.80
C ALA A 37 9.17 -13.48 -3.13
N PRO A 38 9.56 -12.24 -3.47
CA PRO A 38 10.29 -11.29 -2.65
C PRO A 38 9.51 -10.87 -1.38
N SER A 39 10.24 -10.50 -0.35
CA SER A 39 9.73 -9.99 0.92
C SER A 39 9.52 -8.47 0.84
N PRO A 40 8.69 -7.87 1.72
CA PRO A 40 8.54 -6.41 1.77
C PRO A 40 9.86 -5.66 2.03
N ALA A 41 10.81 -6.27 2.73
CA ALA A 41 12.11 -5.67 3.02
C ALA A 41 12.98 -5.52 1.76
N ASP A 42 12.76 -6.37 0.75
CA ASP A 42 13.49 -6.31 -0.52
C ASP A 42 13.13 -5.07 -1.36
N LEU A 43 12.07 -4.35 -0.97
CA LEU A 43 11.65 -3.11 -1.64
C LEU A 43 12.38 -1.87 -1.11
N ALA A 44 13.02 -1.94 0.07
CA ALA A 44 13.63 -0.77 0.69
C ALA A 44 14.78 -0.22 -0.15
N GLY A 45 14.79 1.11 -0.33
CA GLY A 45 15.75 1.84 -1.16
C GLY A 45 15.41 1.89 -2.64
N LEU A 46 14.41 1.14 -3.10
CA LEU A 46 14.04 1.09 -4.52
C LEU A 46 13.03 2.17 -4.89
N THR A 47 13.09 2.60 -6.14
CA THR A 47 12.23 3.67 -6.68
C THR A 47 10.93 3.12 -7.25
N ILE A 48 9.83 3.77 -6.92
CA ILE A 48 8.53 3.51 -7.54
C ILE A 48 8.52 4.12 -8.94
N THR A 49 8.39 3.28 -9.96
CA THR A 49 8.53 3.68 -11.37
C THR A 49 7.20 3.85 -12.08
N ALA A 50 6.16 3.14 -11.63
CA ALA A 50 4.85 3.18 -12.25
C ALA A 50 3.75 2.81 -11.26
N VAL A 51 2.55 3.30 -11.52
CA VAL A 51 1.34 2.88 -10.80
C VAL A 51 0.20 2.67 -11.78
N SER A 52 -0.70 1.74 -11.46
CA SER A 52 -1.96 1.59 -12.17
C SER A 52 -3.05 1.08 -11.24
N VAL A 53 -4.30 1.32 -11.64
CA VAL A 53 -5.47 0.77 -10.97
C VAL A 53 -6.43 0.22 -12.01
N ALA A 54 -6.89 -1.00 -11.78
CA ALA A 54 -8.01 -1.60 -12.50
C ALA A 54 -9.06 -1.97 -11.47
N GLU A 55 -10.22 -1.31 -11.52
CA GLU A 55 -11.27 -1.39 -10.51
C GLU A 55 -10.74 -1.03 -9.10
N ARG A 56 -10.34 -2.04 -8.33
CA ARG A 56 -9.83 -1.95 -6.95
C ARG A 56 -8.56 -2.78 -6.72
N ILE A 57 -7.95 -3.21 -7.81
CA ILE A 57 -6.65 -3.86 -7.85
C ILE A 57 -5.63 -2.81 -8.29
N LEU A 58 -4.67 -2.56 -7.42
CA LEU A 58 -3.63 -1.57 -7.58
C LEU A 58 -2.36 -2.32 -7.98
N ALA A 59 -1.61 -1.81 -8.94
CA ALA A 59 -0.27 -2.28 -9.23
C ALA A 59 0.72 -1.13 -9.06
N VAL A 60 1.83 -1.42 -8.36
CA VAL A 60 2.94 -0.49 -8.14
C VAL A 60 4.19 -1.17 -8.69
N GLY A 61 4.78 -0.58 -9.74
CA GLY A 61 6.09 -0.96 -10.26
C GLY A 61 7.18 -0.33 -9.41
N ILE A 62 8.14 -1.13 -8.96
CA ILE A 62 9.21 -0.75 -8.05
C ILE A 62 10.52 -1.35 -8.58
N GLU A 63 11.17 -0.65 -9.51
CA GLU A 63 12.34 -1.14 -10.25
C GLU A 63 12.17 -2.60 -10.75
N ALA A 64 12.91 -3.56 -10.18
CA ALA A 64 12.89 -4.98 -10.54
C ALA A 64 11.70 -5.77 -9.92
N PHE A 65 10.77 -5.08 -9.25
CA PHE A 65 9.65 -5.68 -8.55
C PHE A 65 8.31 -5.06 -8.93
N SER A 66 7.25 -5.82 -8.72
CA SER A 66 5.87 -5.32 -8.71
C SER A 66 5.19 -5.68 -7.40
N ALA A 67 4.46 -4.73 -6.83
CA ALA A 67 3.53 -4.96 -5.74
C ALA A 67 2.10 -4.82 -6.26
N THR A 68 1.28 -5.86 -6.12
CA THR A 68 -0.15 -5.82 -6.43
C THR A 68 -0.95 -5.82 -5.14
N VAL A 69 -1.82 -4.83 -4.95
CA VAL A 69 -2.67 -4.71 -3.77
C VAL A 69 -4.13 -4.80 -4.18
N ASP A 70 -4.87 -5.73 -3.58
CA ASP A 70 -6.32 -5.82 -3.71
C ASP A 70 -6.98 -5.11 -2.53
N LEU A 71 -7.66 -3.98 -2.77
CA LEU A 71 -8.32 -3.20 -1.73
C LEU A 71 -9.60 -3.84 -1.20
N GLN A 72 -10.14 -4.85 -1.88
CA GLN A 72 -11.43 -5.45 -1.55
C GLN A 72 -12.56 -4.40 -1.49
N ARG A 73 -13.77 -4.80 -1.09
CA ARG A 73 -14.95 -3.92 -1.14
C ARG A 73 -14.83 -2.61 -0.35
N THR A 74 -14.15 -2.62 0.80
CA THR A 74 -14.17 -1.47 1.73
C THR A 74 -12.81 -0.84 2.00
N GLY A 75 -11.74 -1.34 1.37
CA GLY A 75 -10.41 -0.76 1.52
C GLY A 75 -10.31 0.66 0.98
N ARG A 76 -9.46 1.48 1.58
CA ARG A 76 -9.28 2.89 1.23
C ARG A 76 -7.81 3.25 1.31
N LEU A 77 -7.43 4.21 0.48
CA LEU A 77 -6.12 4.82 0.51
C LEU A 77 -6.16 6.11 1.31
N TYR A 78 -5.18 6.31 2.17
CA TYR A 78 -4.97 7.54 2.91
C TYR A 78 -3.54 8.02 2.73
N TRP A 79 -3.38 9.16 2.03
CA TRP A 79 -2.09 9.84 1.94
C TRP A 79 -1.71 10.42 3.29
N LEU A 80 -0.44 10.30 3.64
CA LEU A 80 0.15 10.86 4.84
C LEU A 80 1.24 11.85 4.41
N GLU A 81 1.07 13.14 4.72
CA GLU A 81 2.12 14.14 4.48
C GLU A 81 3.39 13.86 5.32
N ARG A 82 3.22 13.14 6.43
CA ARG A 82 4.30 12.58 7.23
C ARG A 82 3.90 11.20 7.75
N ALA A 83 4.69 10.20 7.41
CA ALA A 83 4.50 8.82 7.87
C ALA A 83 5.57 8.46 8.90
N GLU A 84 5.14 7.85 9.99
CA GLU A 84 5.99 7.16 10.94
C GLU A 84 5.65 5.66 10.92
N PRO A 85 6.59 4.78 11.33
CA PRO A 85 6.28 3.37 11.56
C PRO A 85 5.04 3.20 12.45
N ALA A 86 4.13 2.33 12.03
CA ALA A 86 2.89 2.11 12.76
C ALA A 86 3.18 1.49 14.14
N ARG A 87 2.65 2.10 15.20
CA ARG A 87 2.79 1.60 16.58
C ARG A 87 1.57 0.76 16.95
N VAL A 88 1.81 -0.47 17.39
CA VAL A 88 0.79 -1.50 17.66
C VAL A 88 -0.24 -1.09 18.72
N GLU A 89 0.06 -0.09 19.54
CA GLU A 89 -0.79 0.38 20.64
C GLU A 89 -2.03 1.19 20.21
N ARG A 90 -2.19 1.51 18.92
CA ARG A 90 -3.35 2.28 18.41
C ARG A 90 -4.55 1.38 18.08
N GLN A 91 -5.76 1.84 18.44
CA GLN A 91 -7.03 1.12 18.28
C GLN A 91 -7.38 0.69 16.83
N SER A 92 -6.81 1.31 15.80
CA SER A 92 -7.00 0.89 14.41
C SER A 92 -5.73 1.13 13.60
N LEU A 93 -4.96 0.06 13.37
CA LEU A 93 -3.83 0.07 12.45
C LEU A 93 -4.33 0.04 11.00
N PRO A 94 -3.60 0.59 10.02
CA PRO A 94 -3.84 0.28 8.62
C PRO A 94 -3.58 -1.22 8.36
N THR A 95 -3.98 -1.73 7.20
CA THR A 95 -3.63 -3.08 6.76
C THR A 95 -2.22 -3.12 6.20
N LEU A 96 -1.85 -2.10 5.42
CA LEU A 96 -0.49 -1.87 4.93
C LEU A 96 -0.13 -0.40 5.16
N ARG A 97 1.14 -0.12 5.44
CA ARG A 97 1.70 1.23 5.41
C ARG A 97 2.95 1.25 4.55
N LEU A 98 2.97 2.15 3.59
CA LEU A 98 4.17 2.47 2.80
C LEU A 98 4.77 3.77 3.32
N ILE A 99 6.06 3.76 3.65
CA ILE A 99 6.83 4.93 4.07
C ILE A 99 7.80 5.27 2.94
N LEU A 100 7.87 6.55 2.58
CA LEU A 100 8.66 7.07 1.46
C LEU A 100 9.84 7.87 1.97
N GLN A 101 10.86 8.02 1.12
CA GLN A 101 12.09 8.74 1.48
C GLN A 101 11.86 10.23 1.73
N SER A 102 10.87 10.85 1.09
CA SER A 102 10.44 12.22 1.39
C SER A 102 9.89 12.39 2.82
N GLY A 103 9.62 11.29 3.51
CA GLY A 103 8.95 11.25 4.80
C GLY A 103 7.43 11.17 4.69
N ALA A 104 6.86 11.28 3.50
CA ALA A 104 5.44 11.00 3.25
C ALA A 104 5.15 9.49 3.31
N GLY A 105 3.88 9.12 3.23
CA GLY A 105 3.49 7.72 3.12
C GLY A 105 2.06 7.49 2.69
N LEU A 106 1.71 6.22 2.60
CA LEU A 106 0.41 5.76 2.14
C LEU A 106 -0.11 4.62 3.00
N ASP A 107 -1.27 4.82 3.60
CA ASP A 107 -1.99 3.80 4.34
C ASP A 107 -3.05 3.13 3.48
N PHE A 108 -3.07 1.80 3.53
CA PHE A 108 -4.09 0.95 2.94
C PHE A 108 -4.94 0.43 4.10
N SER A 109 -6.12 1.00 4.29
CA SER A 109 -6.94 0.76 5.49
C SER A 109 -8.29 0.18 5.14
N GLU A 110 -8.79 -0.70 6.00
CA GLU A 110 -10.14 -1.25 5.90
C GLU A 110 -10.89 -0.96 7.21
N PRO A 111 -12.09 -0.34 7.17
CA PRO A 111 -12.85 -0.01 8.38
C PRO A 111 -13.53 -1.24 9.01
N ALA A 112 -13.43 -2.42 8.39
CA ALA A 112 -14.03 -3.65 8.86
C ALA A 112 -13.20 -4.31 9.97
N LYS A 113 -13.88 -5.02 10.90
CA LYS A 113 -13.22 -5.84 11.92
C LYS A 113 -12.33 -6.92 11.31
N THR A 114 -12.76 -7.51 10.20
CA THR A 114 -11.99 -8.49 9.43
C THR A 114 -11.39 -7.81 8.23
N LYS A 115 -10.07 -7.64 8.23
CA LYS A 115 -9.32 -7.06 7.12
C LYS A 115 -9.07 -8.13 6.04
N ARG A 116 -9.36 -7.78 4.79
CA ARG A 116 -9.18 -8.66 3.62
C ARG A 116 -8.26 -8.06 2.56
N ILE A 117 -7.85 -6.79 2.71
CA ILE A 117 -6.81 -6.22 1.86
C ILE A 117 -5.61 -7.19 1.80
N SER A 118 -5.15 -7.45 0.58
CA SER A 118 -4.03 -8.34 0.33
C SER A 118 -2.97 -7.69 -0.55
N VAL A 119 -1.72 -8.09 -0.38
CA VAL A 119 -0.58 -7.65 -1.17
C VAL A 119 0.21 -8.86 -1.65
N THR A 120 0.61 -8.83 -2.92
CA THR A 120 1.54 -9.79 -3.51
C THR A 120 2.72 -9.02 -4.09
N ILE A 121 3.94 -9.46 -3.77
CA ILE A 121 5.16 -8.91 -4.33
C ILE A 121 5.76 -9.96 -5.28
N ARG A 122 6.23 -9.53 -6.45
CA ARG A 122 6.85 -10.39 -7.47
C ARG A 122 8.06 -9.71 -8.08
N ALA A 123 9.08 -10.48 -8.43
CA ALA A 123 10.14 -10.01 -9.34
C ALA A 123 9.58 -9.87 -10.77
N ILE A 124 10.11 -8.90 -11.52
CA ILE A 124 9.80 -8.64 -12.94
C ILE A 124 10.94 -9.14 -13.81
#